data_AF-X1A7U4-F1
#
_entry.id   AF-X1A7U4-F1
#
_cell.length_a   1.000
_cell.length_b   1.000
_cell.length_c   1.000
_cell.angle_alpha   90.00
_cell.angle_beta   90.00
_cell.angle_gamma   90.00
#
_symmetry.space_group_name_H-M   'P 1'
#
loop_
_entity.id
_entity.type
_entity.pdbx_description
1 polymer ?
#
loop_
_entity_poly.entity_id
_entity_poly.type
_entity_poly.pdbx_seq_one_letter_code
_entity_poly.pdbx_strand_id
1 'polypeptide(L)'
;YAKEYQEIFIDILYYFHKYEVNKNIETEELVNQLYGSTIENMESPEEAMGHLTIMIDRVVLSYLKWLGAINTQKGKIIPGIGIGWIKKFRVTPKGKNLINRLIDYYIKIGKIK
;
A
#
# COMPACT_ATOMS: atom_id res chain seq x y z
N TYR A 1 -2.36 -20.46 -4.26
CA TYR A 1 -3.38 -19.41 -4.17
C TYR A 1 -3.57 -18.88 -2.74
N ALA A 2 -4.29 -19.53 -1.83
CA ALA A 2 -4.61 -18.92 -0.52
C ALA A 2 -3.39 -18.51 0.33
N LYS A 3 -2.33 -19.34 0.34
CA LYS A 3 -1.09 -19.06 1.09
C LYS A 3 -0.32 -17.86 0.53
N GLU A 4 -0.18 -17.80 -0.79
CA GLU A 4 0.53 -16.74 -1.51
C GLU A 4 -0.13 -15.37 -1.31
N TYR A 5 -1.47 -15.31 -1.39
CA TYR A 5 -2.19 -14.07 -1.09
C TYR A 5 -2.07 -13.65 0.38
N GLN A 6 -1.95 -14.60 1.31
CA GLN A 6 -1.70 -14.29 2.73
C GLN A 6 -0.31 -13.69 2.94
N GLU A 7 0.71 -14.22 2.26
CA GLU A 7 2.08 -13.70 2.34
C GLU A 7 2.15 -12.26 1.81
N ILE A 8 1.57 -12.00 0.63
CA ILE A 8 1.49 -10.64 0.05
C ILE A 8 0.78 -9.67 1.01
N PHE A 9 -0.32 -10.10 1.62
CA PHE A 9 -1.05 -9.27 2.57
C PHE A 9 -0.24 -8.96 3.83
N ILE A 10 0.49 -9.94 4.35
CA ILE A 10 1.38 -9.76 5.51
C ILE A 10 2.50 -8.77 5.18
N ASP A 11 3.11 -8.86 4.00
CA ASP A 11 4.16 -7.94 3.56
C ASP A 11 3.64 -6.50 3.50
N ILE A 12 2.45 -6.29 2.92
CA ILE A 12 1.78 -4.99 2.92
C ILE A 12 1.59 -4.49 4.37
N LEU A 13 1.04 -5.32 5.27
CA LEU A 13 0.85 -4.91 6.66
C LEU A 13 2.17 -4.54 7.34
N TYR A 14 3.25 -5.25 7.05
CA TYR A 14 4.56 -5.00 7.62
C TYR A 14 5.14 -3.66 7.17
N TYR A 15 5.00 -3.28 5.90
CA TYR A 15 5.38 -1.94 5.42
C TYR A 15 4.57 -0.85 6.14
N PHE A 16 3.26 -1.02 6.22
CA PHE A 16 2.38 -0.09 6.94
C PHE A 16 2.69 0.00 8.44
N HIS A 17 3.17 -1.08 9.05
CA HIS A 17 3.62 -1.10 10.44
C HIS A 17 4.92 -0.31 10.65
N LYS A 18 5.76 -0.12 9.63
CA LYS A 18 6.97 0.71 9.75
C LYS A 18 6.68 2.20 9.58
N TYR A 19 5.60 2.56 8.90
CA TYR A 19 5.28 3.95 8.65
C TYR A 19 4.96 4.73 9.92
N GLU A 20 5.55 5.92 10.02
CA GLU A 20 5.23 6.90 11.04
C GLU A 20 3.82 7.47 10.83
N VAL A 21 3.13 7.75 11.93
CA VAL A 21 1.79 8.33 11.89
C VAL A 21 1.85 9.75 11.33
N ASN A 22 0.89 10.10 10.47
CA ASN A 22 0.75 11.42 9.82
C ASN A 22 1.90 11.86 8.91
N LYS A 23 2.93 11.02 8.71
CA LYS A 23 3.98 11.25 7.72
C LYS A 23 3.43 11.00 6.31
N ASN A 24 3.75 11.89 5.39
CA ASN A 24 3.35 11.73 3.99
C ASN A 24 4.23 10.67 3.32
N ILE A 25 3.59 9.79 2.56
CA ILE A 25 4.22 8.72 1.79
C ILE A 25 3.69 8.85 0.36
N GLU A 26 4.58 8.78 -0.62
CA GLU A 26 4.19 8.73 -2.04
C GLU A 26 3.72 7.32 -2.38
N THR A 27 2.65 7.18 -3.17
CA THR A 27 2.15 5.85 -3.56
C THR A 27 3.19 5.05 -4.34
N GLU A 28 3.97 5.72 -5.20
CA GLU A 28 5.09 5.10 -5.92
C GLU A 28 6.17 4.55 -4.98
N GLU A 29 6.41 5.19 -3.82
CA GLU A 29 7.37 4.70 -2.82
C GLU A 29 6.90 3.35 -2.24
N LEU A 30 5.61 3.22 -1.92
CA LEU A 30 5.03 1.95 -1.45
C LEU A 30 5.15 0.86 -2.52
N VAL A 31 4.86 1.18 -3.79
CA VAL A 31 4.96 0.22 -4.90
C VAL A 31 6.40 -0.23 -5.09
N ASN A 32 7.35 0.71 -5.03
CA ASN A 32 8.76 0.39 -5.14
C ASN A 32 9.25 -0.49 -3.97
N GLN A 33 8.76 -0.24 -2.75
CA GLN A 33 9.05 -1.08 -1.58
C GLN A 33 8.50 -2.51 -1.74
N LEU A 34 7.30 -2.66 -2.31
CA LEU A 34 6.66 -3.97 -2.50
C LEU A 34 7.24 -4.76 -3.69
N TYR A 35 7.51 -4.08 -4.80
CA TYR A 35 7.72 -4.73 -6.10
C TYR A 35 8.96 -4.22 -6.86
N GLY A 36 9.72 -3.26 -6.33
CA GLY A 36 10.81 -2.58 -7.05
C GLY A 36 11.81 -3.55 -7.68
N SER A 37 12.29 -4.53 -6.91
CA SER A 37 13.23 -5.55 -7.42
C SER A 37 12.61 -6.45 -8.50
N THR A 38 11.30 -6.66 -8.49
CA THR A 38 10.61 -7.45 -9.54
C THR A 38 10.40 -6.59 -10.79
N ILE A 39 10.02 -5.32 -10.62
CA ILE A 39 9.81 -4.35 -11.70
C ILE A 39 11.10 -4.11 -12.49
N GLU A 40 12.24 -3.97 -11.83
CA GLU A 40 13.55 -3.73 -12.45
C GLU A 40 13.93 -4.81 -13.48
N ASN A 41 13.42 -6.03 -13.32
CA ASN A 41 13.71 -7.16 -14.19
C ASN A 41 12.66 -7.39 -15.30
N MET A 42 11.65 -6.52 -15.42
CA MET A 42 10.62 -6.62 -16.45
C MET A 42 11.07 -5.98 -17.77
N GLU A 43 10.44 -6.38 -18.88
CA GLU A 43 10.72 -5.84 -20.22
C GLU A 43 10.43 -4.33 -20.33
N SER A 44 9.47 -3.81 -19.54
CA SER A 44 9.13 -2.39 -19.51
C SER A 44 8.89 -1.92 -18.06
N PRO A 45 9.96 -1.65 -17.29
CA PRO A 45 9.87 -1.31 -15.87
C PRO A 45 9.03 -0.06 -15.58
N GLU A 46 9.15 0.98 -16.41
CA GLU A 46 8.40 2.24 -16.26
C GLU A 46 6.89 2.02 -16.42
N GLU A 47 6.49 1.26 -17.43
CA GLU A 47 5.09 0.92 -17.66
C GLU A 47 4.54 0.03 -16.53
N ALA A 48 5.31 -0.98 -16.11
CA ALA A 48 4.95 -1.85 -15.00
C ALA A 48 4.76 -1.08 -13.69
N MET A 49 5.66 -0.14 -13.37
CA MET A 49 5.54 0.75 -12.22
C MET A 49 4.25 1.58 -12.28
N GLY A 50 3.94 2.16 -13.45
CA GLY A 50 2.71 2.91 -13.66
C GLY A 50 1.44 2.09 -13.39
N HIS A 51 1.34 0.90 -14.00
CA HIS A 51 0.19 0.01 -13.83
C HIS A 51 0.04 -0.47 -12.38
N LEU A 52 1.13 -0.89 -11.75
CA LEU A 52 1.10 -1.37 -10.36
C LEU A 52 0.72 -0.24 -9.40
N THR A 53 1.15 1.00 -9.65
CA THR A 53 0.77 2.13 -8.81
C THR A 53 -0.73 2.44 -8.91
N ILE A 54 -1.31 2.35 -10.11
CA ILE A 54 -2.76 2.47 -10.30
C ILE A 54 -3.51 1.36 -9.54
N MET A 55 -3.01 0.13 -9.58
CA MET A 55 -3.64 -1.00 -8.90
C MET A 55 -3.56 -0.87 -7.38
N ILE A 56 -2.40 -0.48 -6.83
CA ILE A 56 -2.23 -0.24 -5.39
C ILE A 56 -3.12 0.90 -4.91
N ASP A 57 -3.25 1.98 -5.67
CA ASP A 57 -4.18 3.08 -5.38
C ASP A 57 -5.64 2.58 -5.29
N ARG A 58 -6.11 1.91 -6.34
CA ARG A 58 -7.51 1.48 -6.47
C ARG A 58 -7.91 0.37 -5.51
N VAL A 59 -7.01 -0.57 -5.26
CA VAL A 59 -7.31 -1.73 -4.43
C VAL A 59 -6.90 -1.42 -2.99
N VAL A 60 -5.61 -1.24 -2.72
CA VAL A 60 -5.12 -1.19 -1.34
C VAL A 60 -5.45 0.14 -0.67
N LEU A 61 -5.04 1.27 -1.26
CA LEU A 61 -5.16 2.57 -0.61
C LEU A 61 -6.61 3.03 -0.51
N SER A 62 -7.43 2.77 -1.52
CA SER A 62 -8.85 3.12 -1.50
C SER A 62 -9.61 2.37 -0.39
N TYR A 63 -9.34 1.07 -0.17
CA TYR A 63 -9.93 0.33 0.94
C TYR A 63 -9.43 0.84 2.30
N LEU A 64 -8.12 1.08 2.45
CA LEU A 64 -7.57 1.60 3.71
C LEU A 64 -8.11 2.99 4.04
N LYS A 65 -8.32 3.84 3.03
CA LYS A 65 -8.97 5.14 3.19
C LYS A 65 -10.40 4.99 3.67
N TRP A 66 -11.16 4.08 3.05
CA TRP A 66 -12.55 3.80 3.44
C TRP A 66 -12.65 3.33 4.90
N LEU A 67 -11.70 2.52 5.37
CA LEU A 67 -11.60 2.10 6.78
C LEU A 67 -11.16 3.22 7.74
N GLY A 68 -10.74 4.37 7.22
CA GLY A 68 -10.16 5.47 7.98
C GLY A 68 -8.75 5.17 8.50
N ALA A 69 -8.09 4.15 7.95
CA ALA A 69 -6.73 3.77 8.32
C ALA A 69 -5.67 4.72 7.74
N ILE A 70 -5.98 5.36 6.61
CA ILE A 70 -5.15 6.39 6.00
C ILE A 70 -5.97 7.63 5.65
N ASN A 71 -5.30 8.77 5.62
CA ASN A 71 -5.77 9.97 4.96
C ASN A 71 -5.03 10.13 3.63
N THR A 72 -5.71 10.63 2.60
CA THR A 72 -5.18 10.71 1.24
C THR A 72 -5.13 12.15 0.77
N GLN A 73 -4.06 12.54 0.09
CA GLN A 73 -4.03 13.75 -0.72
C GLN A 73 -4.20 13.34 -2.18
N LYS A 74 -5.30 13.79 -2.79
CA LYS A 74 -5.57 13.53 -4.21
C LYS A 74 -4.50 14.22 -5.07
N GLY A 75 -3.95 13.48 -6.02
CA GLY A 75 -3.16 14.01 -7.12
C GLY A 75 -4.06 14.65 -8.19
N LYS A 76 -3.43 15.08 -9.30
CA LYS A 76 -4.16 15.61 -10.47
C LYS A 76 -5.13 14.56 -11.01
N ILE A 77 -6.28 15.03 -11.50
CA ILE A 77 -7.23 14.23 -12.27
C ILE A 77 -6.59 13.95 -13.62
N ILE A 78 -6.57 12.68 -14.06
CA ILE A 78 -6.17 12.36 -15.44
C ILE A 78 -7.31 12.83 -16.37
N PRO A 79 -7.04 13.78 -17.29
CA PRO A 79 -8.05 14.23 -18.24
C PRO A 79 -8.57 13.05 -19.07
N GLY A 80 -9.89 12.95 -19.25
CA GLY A 80 -10.54 11.90 -20.04
C GLY A 80 -11.01 10.67 -19.25
N ILE A 81 -10.47 10.42 -18.05
CA ILE A 81 -10.83 9.25 -17.23
C ILE A 81 -11.57 9.67 -15.95
N GLY A 82 -11.43 10.92 -15.50
CA GLY A 82 -12.16 11.48 -14.35
C GLY A 82 -11.76 10.90 -12.97
N ILE A 83 -10.83 9.94 -12.94
CA ILE A 83 -10.37 9.29 -11.71
C ILE A 83 -9.18 10.07 -11.15
N GLY A 84 -9.33 10.57 -9.92
CA GLY A 84 -8.24 11.21 -9.19
C GLY A 84 -7.34 10.15 -8.54
N TRP A 85 -6.05 10.21 -8.84
CA TRP A 85 -5.03 9.31 -8.29
C TRP A 85 -4.70 9.67 -6.84
N ILE A 86 -4.55 8.71 -5.91
CA ILE A 86 -3.99 8.99 -4.57
C ILE A 86 -2.47 9.18 -4.71
N LYS A 87 -2.00 10.42 -4.80
CA LYS A 87 -0.56 10.68 -4.98
C LYS A 87 0.20 10.43 -3.69
N LYS A 88 -0.36 10.95 -2.59
CA LYS A 88 0.18 10.80 -1.25
C LYS A 88 -0.86 10.27 -0.30
N PHE A 89 -0.40 9.53 0.69
CA PHE A 89 -1.20 9.17 1.84
C PHE A 89 -0.41 9.32 3.14
N ARG A 90 -1.13 9.28 4.25
CA ARG A 90 -0.57 9.27 5.60
C ARG A 90 -1.35 8.31 6.48
N VAL A 91 -0.64 7.50 7.26
CA VAL A 91 -1.26 6.57 8.21
C VAL A 91 -1.89 7.38 9.36
N THR A 92 -3.16 7.11 9.68
CA THR A 92 -3.85 7.77 10.80
C THR A 92 -3.48 7.08 12.11
N PRO A 93 -3.62 7.73 13.28
CA PRO A 93 -3.46 7.05 14.57
C PRO A 93 -4.36 5.81 14.70
N LYS A 94 -5.61 5.90 14.23
CA LYS A 94 -6.57 4.79 14.19
C LYS A 94 -6.06 3.65 13.30
N GLY A 95 -5.56 3.99 12.11
CA GLY A 95 -4.97 3.03 11.18
C GLY A 95 -3.76 2.33 11.79
N LYS A 96 -2.87 3.07 12.44
CA LYS A 96 -1.70 2.52 13.10
C LYS A 96 -2.09 1.50 14.17
N ASN A 97 -3.07 1.83 15.01
CA ASN A 97 -3.57 0.90 16.02
C ASN A 97 -4.17 -0.37 15.40
N LEU A 98 -4.91 -0.24 14.29
CA LEU A 98 -5.44 -1.40 13.57
C LEU A 98 -4.32 -2.28 13.00
N ILE A 99 -3.36 -1.68 12.29
CA ILE A 99 -2.21 -2.38 11.69
C ILE A 99 -1.40 -3.10 12.76
N ASN A 100 -1.08 -2.43 13.88
CA ASN A 100 -0.34 -3.04 14.98
C ASN A 100 -1.06 -4.27 15.53
N ARG A 101 -2.39 -4.18 15.76
CA ARG A 101 -3.19 -5.33 16.23
C ARG A 101 -3.18 -6.50 15.24
N LEU A 102 -3.17 -6.23 13.94
CA LEU A 102 -3.08 -7.26 12.91
C LEU A 102 -1.70 -7.91 12.91
N ILE A 103 -0.62 -7.13 13.00
CA ILE A 103 0.74 -7.65 13.11
C ILE A 103 0.89 -8.52 14.36
N ASP A 104 0.44 -8.04 15.52
CA ASP A 104 0.49 -8.80 16.79
C ASP A 104 -0.25 -10.13 16.66
N TYR A 105 -1.41 -10.14 15.99
CA TYR A 105 -2.15 -11.36 15.70
C TYR A 105 -1.31 -12.33 14.85
N TYR A 106 -0.70 -11.87 13.76
CA TYR A 106 0.11 -12.71 12.88
C TYR A 106 1.40 -13.21 13.53
N ILE A 107 2.02 -12.43 14.43
CA ILE A 107 3.13 -12.87 15.28
C ILE A 107 2.66 -14.00 16.21
N LYS A 108 1.53 -13.80 16.90
CA LYS A 108 0.98 -14.78 17.85
C LYS A 108 0.68 -16.14 17.22
N ILE A 109 0.21 -16.16 15.97
CA ILE A 109 -0.06 -17.40 15.25
C ILE A 109 1.16 -17.94 14.45
N GLY A 110 2.35 -17.37 14.67
CA GLY A 110 3.60 -17.83 14.07
C GLY A 110 3.73 -17.59 12.57
N LYS A 111 2.97 -16.63 12.02
CA LYS A 111 3.02 -16.26 10.59
C LYS A 111 4.04 -15.16 10.30
N ILE A 112 4.35 -14.33 11.30
CA ILE A 112 5.47 -13.39 11.30
C ILE A 112 6.43 -13.84 12.40
N LYS A 113 7.72 -13.85 12.12
CA LYS A 113 8.79 -14.17 13.07
C LYS A 113 9.39 -12.92 13.67
#